data_AF-A0A6V8MHC5-F1
#
_entry.id   AF-A0A6V8MHC5-F1
#
_cell.length_a   1.000
_cell.length_b   1.000
_cell.length_c   1.000
_cell.angle_alpha   90.00
_cell.angle_beta   90.00
_cell.angle_gamma   90.00
#
_symmetry.space_group_name_H-M   'P 1'
#
loop_
_entity.id
_entity.type
_entity.pdbx_description
1 polymer ?
#
loop_
_entity_poly.entity_id
_entity_poly.type
_entity_poly.pdbx_seq_one_letter_code
_entity_poly.pdbx_strand_id
1 'polypeptide(L)' 'MRTMAMGEYYVWYCEWCDSRNLTPWTSTVGGKVFCGCCKKEFPVSGPQRNERSPQQRQVFF' A
#
# COMPACT_ATOMS: atom_id res chain seq x y z
N MET A 1 -6.32 0.63 10.68
CA MET A 1 -4.93 1.17 10.73
C MET A 1 -4.82 2.42 9.87
N ARG A 2 -3.86 3.32 10.16
CA ARG A 2 -3.57 4.50 9.30
C ARG A 2 -2.21 4.33 8.63
N THR A 3 -2.16 4.45 7.30
CA THR A 3 -0.92 4.44 6.52
C THR A 3 -0.48 5.88 6.23
N MET A 4 0.83 6.10 6.21
CA MET A 4 1.45 7.33 5.75
C MET A 4 2.42 7.01 4.61
N ALA A 5 2.29 7.69 3.47
CA ALA A 5 3.21 7.52 2.35
C ALA A 5 4.56 8.18 2.68
N MET A 6 5.65 7.46 2.44
CA MET A 6 7.02 7.91 2.68
C MET A 6 7.91 7.44 1.54
N GLY A 7 7.92 8.21 0.45
CA GLY A 7 8.59 7.82 -0.80
C GLY A 7 7.94 6.58 -1.41
N GLU A 8 8.73 5.52 -1.59
CA GLU A 8 8.31 4.24 -2.17
C GLU A 8 7.68 3.26 -1.16
N TYR A 9 7.44 3.70 0.08
CA TYR A 9 6.89 2.84 1.13
C TYR A 9 5.70 3.49 1.82
N TYR A 10 4.77 2.66 2.28
CA TYR A 10 3.81 3.01 3.30
C TYR A 10 4.37 2.65 4.67
N VAL A 11 4.42 3.65 5.55
CA VAL A 11 4.67 3.45 6.97
C VAL A 11 3.34 3.27 7.68
N TRP A 12 3.23 2.25 8.52
CA TRP A 12 2.05 2.02 9.33
C TRP A 12 2.40 1.32 10.65
N TYR A 13 1.51 1.45 11.62
CA TYR A 13 1.63 0.78 12.91
C TYR A 13 0.63 -0.37 12.98
N CYS A 14 1.10 -1.53 13.42
CA CYS A 14 0.24 -2.70 13.58
C CYS A 14 -0.68 -2.50 14.78
N GLU A 15 -2.00 -2.61 14.57
CA GLU A 15 -3.00 -2.41 15.64
C GLU A 15 -3.01 -3.53 16.70
N TRP A 16 -2.26 -4.62 16.47
CA TRP A 16 -2.19 -5.76 17.40
C TRP A 16 -0.93 -5.79 18.27
N CYS A 17 0.21 -5.32 17.76
CA CYS A 17 1.50 -5.38 18.47
C CYS A 17 2.28 -4.07 18.47
N ASP A 18 1.68 -2.99 17.98
CA ASP A 18 2.25 -1.64 17.89
C ASP A 18 3.57 -1.53 17.13
N SER A 19 3.99 -2.59 16.44
CA SER A 19 5.22 -2.58 15.66
C SER A 19 5.09 -1.63 14.48
N ARG A 20 6.14 -0.85 14.22
CA ARG A 20 6.27 -0.04 13.01
C ARG A 20 6.59 -0.94 11.82
N ASN A 21 5.81 -0.84 10.77
CA ASN A 21 5.96 -1.61 9.54
C ASN A 21 6.22 -0.68 8.35
N LEU A 22 6.98 -1.22 7.38
CA LEU A 22 7.29 -0.60 6.10
C LEU A 22 6.80 -1.54 5.01
N THR A 23 5.86 -1.09 4.19
CA THR A 23 5.33 -1.89 3.08
C THR A 23 5.57 -1.14 1.77
N PRO A 24 6.30 -1.74 0.79
CA PRO A 24 6.41 -1.16 -0.53
C PRO A 24 5.03 -0.95 -1.14
N TRP A 25 4.81 0.18 -1.80
CA TRP A 25 3.50 0.46 -2.42
C TRP A 25 3.16 -0.54 -3.53
N THR A 26 4.17 -1.09 -4.21
CA THR A 26 4.00 -2.14 -5.24
C THR A 26 3.64 -3.49 -4.65
N SER A 27 3.87 -3.71 -3.35
CA SER A 27 3.64 -4.99 -2.67
C SER A 27 2.27 -5.10 -2.00
N THR A 28 1.40 -4.10 -2.13
CA THR A 28 -0.01 -4.22 -1.71
C THR A 28 -0.79 -5.08 -2.70
N VAL A 29 -0.43 -6.36 -2.79
CA VAL A 29 -1.12 -7.36 -3.60
C VAL A 29 -2.51 -7.57 -3.00
N GLY A 30 -3.56 -7.24 -3.74
CA GLY A 30 -4.95 -7.45 -3.30
C GLY A 30 -5.41 -6.54 -2.15
N GLY A 31 -4.77 -5.38 -1.94
CA GLY A 31 -5.22 -4.41 -0.93
C GLY A 31 -5.00 -4.83 0.53
N LYS A 32 -4.09 -5.78 0.78
CA LYS A 32 -3.69 -6.22 2.12
C LYS A 32 -2.22 -5.94 2.39
N VAL A 33 -1.87 -5.80 3.67
CA VAL A 33 -0.48 -5.76 4.17
C VAL A 33 -0.29 -6.75 5.30
N PHE A 34 0.96 -7.12 5.54
CA PHE A 34 1.32 -8.07 6.58
C PHE A 34 2.26 -7.39 7.58
N CYS A 35 1.98 -7.59 8.86
CA CYS A 35 2.91 -7.16 9.90
C CYS A 35 4.17 -8.04 9.87
N GLY A 36 5.34 -7.44 9.74
CA GLY A 36 6.62 -8.16 9.75
C GLY A 36 6.91 -8.85 11.08
N CYS A 37 6.33 -8.35 12.18
CA CYS A 37 6.51 -8.87 13.53
C CYS A 37 5.52 -10.01 13.86
N CYS A 38 4.21 -9.71 13.89
CA CYS A 38 3.19 -10.69 14.30
C CYS A 38 2.61 -11.53 13.15
N LYS A 39 3.05 -11.29 11.90
CA LYS A 39 2.62 -12.00 10.68
C LYS A 39 1.11 -11.93 10.38
N LYS A 40 0.35 -11.10 11.09
CA LYS A 40 -1.08 -10.86 10.82
C LYS A 40 -1.28 -10.02 9.56
N GLU A 41 -2.37 -10.29 8.85
CA GLU A 41 -2.81 -9.51 7.68
C GLU A 41 -3.73 -8.37 8.11
N PHE A 42 -3.64 -7.24 7.43
CA PHE A 42 -4.49 -6.07 7.64
C PHE A 42 -4.94 -5.48 6.30
N PRO A 43 -6.20 -5.03 6.17
CA PRO A 43 -6.67 -4.35 4.98
C PRO A 43 -6.05 -2.95 4.85
N VAL A 44 -5.68 -2.55 3.64
CA VAL A 44 -5.17 -1.21 3.32
C VAL A 44 -6.34 -0.33 2.89
N SER A 45 -6.73 0.61 3.75
CA SER A 45 -7.72 1.66 3.46
C SER A 45 -7.08 3.00 3.07
N GLY A 46 -5.80 2.98 2.66
CA GLY A 46 -5.09 4.18 2.21
C GLY A 46 -5.54 4.64 0.83
N PRO A 47 -5.26 5.91 0.45
CA PRO A 47 -5.46 6.36 -0.92
C PRO A 47 -4.60 5.50 -1.82
N GLN A 48 -5.24 4.58 -2.55
CA GLN A 48 -4.67 4.01 -3.76
C GLN A 48 -4.22 5.24 -4.56
N ARG A 49 -2.91 5.38 -4.81
CA ARG A 49 -2.45 6.38 -5.76
C ARG A 49 -3.14 6.00 -7.05
N ASN A 50 -4.21 6.72 -7.38
CA ASN A 50 -5.03 6.46 -8.54
C ASN A 50 -4.05 6.25 -9.69
N GLU A 51 -4.02 5.03 -10.22
CA GLU A 51 -3.25 4.71 -11.39
C GLU A 51 -3.72 5.72 -12.44
N ARG A 52 -2.96 6.80 -12.64
CA ARG A 52 -3.17 7.64 -13.80
C ARG A 52 -2.86 6.72 -14.96
N SER A 53 -3.93 6.20 -15.54
CA SER A 53 -4.12 5.81 -16.92
C SER A 53 -2.82 5.57 -17.67
N PRO A 54 -2.42 4.33 -17.94
CA PRO A 54 -1.48 4.09 -19.00
C PRO A 54 -2.18 4.51 -20.30
N GLN A 55 -1.82 5.68 -20.82
CA GLN A 55 -1.86 5.99 -22.25
C GLN A 55 -3.19 5.70 -22.98
N GLN A 56 -4.14 6.62 -22.89
CA GLN A 56 -5.04 6.85 -24.02
C GLN A 56 -4.27 7.58 -25.14
N ARG A 57 -3.24 6.95 -25.70
CA ARG A 57 -2.77 7.27 -27.05
C ARG A 57 -3.76 6.59 -27.99
N GLN A 58 -4.85 7.28 -28.31
CA GLN A 58 -5.58 7.00 -29.53
C GLN A 58 -4.63 7.29 -30.69
N VAL A 59 -4.02 6.23 -31.22
CA VAL A 59 -3.43 6.28 -32.55
C VAL A 59 -4.61 6.17 -33.50
N PHE A 60 -5.09 7.31 -34.00
CA PHE A 60 -5.98 7.32 -35.15
C PHE A 60 -5.11 7.06 -36.38
N PHE A 61 -5.36 5.94 -37.06
CA PHE A 61 -5.02 5.74 -38.47
C PHE A 61 -6.28 5.96 -39.29
#